data_AF-A0A950Y774-F1
#
_entry.id   AF-A0A950Y774-F1
#
_cell.length_a   1.000
_cell.length_b   1.000
_cell.length_c   1.000
_cell.angle_alpha   90.00
_cell.angle_beta   90.00
_cell.angle_gamma   90.00
#
_symmetry.space_group_name_H-M   'P 1'
#
loop_
_entity.id
_entity.type
_entity.pdbx_description
1 polymer ?
#
loop_
_entity_poly.entity_id
_entity_poly.type
_entity_poly.pdbx_seq_one_letter_code
_entity_poly.pdbx_strand_id
1 'polypeptide(L)'
;MRLTRRSFLQASALSGGGMLLALYSEPKAVSQQAPQQPAFDAKAFIKIAADGSVTLVSRNPEIGQGIKNMLPMLIAEELEVDWKTVKVEQANYDPKYGLQTTGGSRAASNNWIPMRQVGAAGRQMLIAAAAKKWNVPESECYAANGRIYHRNTDRSLGYGELASAAADMPVPDLKTLKLRETNFKIIGQRTTGVDVPDITRGKPIFGIDFTMPGMLYAVYQKCPVYGGKVVSANLDEIKKLSGVRHAFVVNSPLQVGPVMTGDPGLESGVAIVADTWWQAQL
;
A
#
# COMPACT_ATOMS: atom_id res chain seq x y z
N MET A 1 -36.49 -26.07 -7.77
CA MET A 1 -35.05 -26.00 -8.08
C MET A 1 -34.90 -25.20 -9.39
N ARG A 2 -34.43 -23.95 -9.35
CA ARG A 2 -34.25 -23.13 -10.57
C ARG A 2 -32.86 -23.41 -11.16
N LEU A 3 -32.82 -24.12 -12.28
CA LEU A 3 -31.59 -24.29 -13.06
C LEU A 3 -31.23 -22.95 -13.71
N THR A 4 -30.05 -22.44 -13.38
CA THR A 4 -29.53 -21.23 -14.04
C THR A 4 -28.79 -21.63 -15.31
N ARG A 5 -28.71 -20.71 -16.29
CA ARG A 5 -27.97 -20.92 -17.55
C ARG A 5 -26.51 -21.36 -17.31
N ARG A 6 -25.92 -20.94 -16.19
CA ARG A 6 -24.57 -21.32 -15.75
C ARG A 6 -24.47 -22.79 -15.32
N SER A 7 -25.48 -23.28 -14.60
CA SER A 7 -25.57 -24.67 -14.15
C SER A 7 -25.78 -25.64 -15.33
N PHE A 8 -26.46 -25.19 -16.39
CA PHE A 8 -26.66 -25.98 -17.61
C PHE A 8 -25.33 -26.19 -18.38
N LEU A 9 -24.53 -25.13 -18.55
CA LEU A 9 -23.25 -25.22 -19.26
C LEU A 9 -22.21 -26.10 -18.55
N GLN A 10 -22.23 -26.16 -17.21
CA GLN A 10 -21.36 -27.05 -16.45
C GLN A 10 -21.75 -28.53 -16.60
N ALA A 11 -23.05 -28.84 -16.68
CA ALA A 11 -23.53 -30.21 -16.82
C ALA A 11 -23.30 -30.79 -18.23
N SER A 12 -23.37 -29.96 -19.28
CA SER A 12 -23.20 -30.40 -20.67
C SER A 12 -21.76 -30.77 -21.05
N ALA A 13 -20.76 -30.33 -20.27
CA ALA A 13 -19.35 -30.60 -20.57
C ALA A 13 -18.90 -32.04 -20.21
N LEU A 14 -19.66 -32.73 -19.35
CA LEU A 14 -19.28 -34.07 -18.86
C LEU A 14 -19.72 -35.23 -19.77
N SER A 15 -20.65 -35.00 -20.70
CA SER A 15 -21.17 -36.05 -21.61
C SER A 15 -20.55 -36.05 -23.01
N GLY A 16 -19.67 -35.09 -23.34
CA GLY A 16 -19.19 -34.86 -24.71
C GLY A 16 -17.67 -34.80 -24.90
N GLY A 17 -16.86 -35.38 -24.01
CA GLY A 17 -15.41 -35.56 -24.24
C GLY A 17 -14.58 -34.29 -24.46
N GLY A 18 -15.09 -33.10 -24.09
CA GLY A 18 -14.39 -31.83 -24.27
C GLY A 18 -13.50 -31.48 -23.08
N MET A 19 -12.26 -31.08 -23.34
CA MET A 19 -11.35 -30.57 -22.32
C MET A 19 -11.73 -29.13 -21.95
N LEU A 20 -12.20 -28.93 -20.71
CA LEU A 20 -12.34 -27.59 -20.12
C LEU A 20 -11.00 -27.15 -19.54
N LEU A 21 -10.39 -26.13 -20.15
CA LEU A 21 -9.38 -25.32 -19.49
C LEU A 21 -10.06 -24.51 -18.37
N ALA A 22 -10.04 -25.04 -17.15
CA ALA A 22 -10.48 -24.34 -15.95
C ALA A 22 -9.46 -23.25 -15.60
N LEU A 23 -9.51 -22.12 -16.31
CA LEU A 23 -8.64 -20.96 -16.04
C LEU A 23 -9.05 -20.18 -14.79
N TYR A 24 -10.14 -20.54 -14.12
CA TYR A 24 -10.59 -19.91 -12.89
C TYR A 24 -11.36 -20.91 -12.04
N SER A 25 -10.74 -21.44 -11.00
CA SER A 25 -11.46 -21.91 -9.83
C SER A 25 -11.89 -20.68 -9.03
N GLU A 26 -13.19 -20.44 -8.88
CA GLU A 26 -13.62 -19.43 -7.91
C GLU A 26 -13.13 -19.89 -6.54
N PRO A 27 -12.34 -19.09 -5.81
CA PRO A 27 -11.99 -19.45 -4.45
C PRO A 27 -13.31 -19.60 -3.70
N LYS A 28 -13.54 -20.78 -3.10
CA LYS A 28 -14.59 -20.95 -2.10
C LYS A 28 -14.45 -19.76 -1.16
N ALA A 29 -15.47 -18.91 -1.11
CA ALA A 29 -15.53 -17.84 -0.15
C ALA A 29 -15.53 -18.51 1.22
N VAL A 30 -14.35 -18.66 1.82
CA VAL A 30 -14.25 -18.86 3.25
C VAL A 30 -14.86 -17.60 3.80
N SER A 31 -16.00 -17.72 4.47
CA SER A 31 -16.55 -16.64 5.30
C SER A 31 -15.60 -16.42 6.48
N GLN A 32 -14.39 -15.95 6.21
CA GLN A 32 -13.67 -15.18 7.20
C GLN A 32 -14.50 -13.91 7.31
N GLN A 33 -15.20 -13.74 8.44
CA GLN A 33 -15.52 -12.40 8.90
C GLN A 33 -14.26 -11.57 8.65
N ALA A 34 -14.36 -10.58 7.77
CA ALA A 34 -13.22 -9.73 7.46
C ALA A 34 -12.65 -9.29 8.81
N PRO A 35 -11.39 -9.64 9.14
CA PRO A 35 -10.82 -9.27 10.43
C PRO A 35 -11.05 -7.78 10.57
N GLN A 36 -11.74 -7.40 11.64
CA GLN A 36 -12.12 -6.03 11.92
C GLN A 36 -10.82 -5.24 11.90
N GLN A 37 -10.59 -4.48 10.82
CA GLN A 37 -9.30 -3.84 10.64
C GLN A 37 -9.07 -2.93 11.84
N PRO A 38 -7.89 -2.94 12.46
CA PRO A 38 -7.59 -2.04 13.55
C PRO A 38 -7.97 -0.63 13.11
N ALA A 39 -8.78 0.05 13.93
CA ALA A 39 -9.15 1.43 13.67
C ALA A 39 -7.85 2.25 13.58
N PHE A 40 -7.70 3.00 12.49
CA PHE A 40 -6.60 3.95 12.35
C PHE A 40 -7.01 5.31 12.90
N ASP A 41 -6.04 6.11 13.33
CA ASP A 41 -6.27 7.49 13.72
C ASP A 41 -6.31 8.37 12.46
N ALA A 42 -7.49 8.87 12.10
CA ALA A 42 -7.67 9.75 10.94
C ALA A 42 -6.82 11.03 11.01
N LYS A 43 -6.53 11.54 12.22
CA LYS A 43 -5.68 12.75 12.40
C LYS A 43 -4.22 12.48 12.01
N ALA A 44 -3.77 11.23 12.07
CA ALA A 44 -2.38 10.87 11.77
C ALA A 44 -2.01 11.01 10.28
N PHE A 45 -3.00 11.13 9.39
CA PHE A 45 -2.80 11.12 7.94
C PHE A 45 -2.71 12.50 7.29
N ILE A 46 -3.20 13.54 7.97
CA ILE A 46 -3.29 14.90 7.44
C ILE A 46 -2.53 15.82 8.38
N LYS A 47 -1.46 16.44 7.88
CA LYS A 47 -0.73 17.50 8.57
C LYS A 47 -0.95 18.81 7.82
N ILE A 48 -1.44 19.83 8.51
CA ILE A 48 -1.63 21.17 7.96
C ILE A 48 -0.81 22.13 8.80
N ALA A 49 0.18 22.76 8.19
CA ALA A 49 1.00 23.78 8.85
C ALA A 49 0.28 25.13 8.86
N ALA A 50 0.73 26.05 9.73
CA ALA A 50 0.12 27.38 9.88
C ALA A 50 0.19 28.23 8.60
N ASP A 51 1.17 27.98 7.74
CA ASP A 51 1.32 28.61 6.42
C ASP A 51 0.35 28.04 5.35
N GLY A 52 -0.45 27.03 5.70
CA GLY A 52 -1.36 26.33 4.80
C GLY A 52 -0.73 25.17 4.03
N SER A 53 0.55 24.85 4.24
CA SER A 53 1.18 23.67 3.65
C SER A 53 0.49 22.39 4.14
N VAL A 54 0.02 21.57 3.18
CA VAL A 54 -0.64 20.28 3.48
C VAL A 54 0.32 19.14 3.18
N THR A 55 0.56 18.29 4.18
CA THR A 55 1.29 17.03 4.04
C THR A 55 0.35 15.86 4.30
N LEU A 56 0.30 14.92 3.37
CA LEU A 56 -0.54 13.73 3.44
C LEU A 56 0.34 12.49 3.57
N VAL A 57 -0.05 11.59 4.48
CA VAL A 57 0.73 10.39 4.78
C VAL A 57 0.19 9.20 4.00
N SER A 58 1.07 8.49 3.29
CA SER A 58 0.75 7.18 2.72
C SER A 58 1.13 6.07 3.69
N ARG A 59 0.14 5.26 4.10
CA ARG A 59 0.34 4.25 5.13
C ARG A 59 0.97 2.94 4.66
N ASN A 60 0.68 2.51 3.43
CA ASN A 60 1.13 1.20 2.95
C ASN A 60 2.59 1.26 2.48
N PRO A 61 3.37 0.17 2.60
CA PRO A 61 4.72 0.11 2.02
C PRO A 61 4.70 0.32 0.51
N GLU A 62 5.51 1.26 0.04
CA GLU A 62 5.80 1.49 -1.37
C GLU A 62 6.95 0.59 -1.82
N ILE A 63 6.70 -0.21 -2.86
CA ILE A 63 7.64 -1.17 -3.44
C ILE A 63 7.69 -1.08 -4.98
N GLY A 64 7.23 0.04 -5.55
CA GLY A 64 7.20 0.32 -6.98
C GLY A 64 5.81 0.32 -7.61
N GLN A 65 4.75 0.07 -6.83
CA GLN A 65 3.37 0.00 -7.29
C GLN A 65 2.64 1.35 -7.31
N GLY A 66 3.21 2.39 -6.69
CA GLY A 66 2.64 3.75 -6.68
C GLY A 66 1.60 4.01 -5.59
N ILE A 67 1.58 3.21 -4.52
CA ILE A 67 0.67 3.38 -3.38
C ILE A 67 0.98 4.65 -2.58
N LYS A 68 2.25 5.09 -2.56
CA LYS A 68 2.67 6.35 -1.96
C LYS A 68 2.01 7.55 -2.63
N ASN A 69 1.67 7.44 -3.91
CA ASN A 69 0.97 8.47 -4.66
C ASN A 69 -0.55 8.34 -4.52
N MET A 70 -1.07 7.12 -4.74
CA MET A 70 -2.51 6.88 -4.85
C MET A 70 -3.25 7.12 -3.52
N LEU A 71 -2.73 6.66 -2.38
CA LEU A 71 -3.45 6.81 -1.11
C LEU A 71 -3.63 8.29 -0.71
N PRO A 72 -2.59 9.13 -0.74
CA PRO A 72 -2.75 10.56 -0.51
C PRO A 72 -3.66 11.26 -1.52
N MET A 73 -3.70 10.85 -2.80
CA MET A 73 -4.64 11.42 -3.78
C MET A 73 -6.11 11.21 -3.36
N LEU A 74 -6.44 10.06 -2.78
CA LEU A 74 -7.79 9.79 -2.27
C LEU A 74 -8.17 10.72 -1.11
N ILE A 75 -7.20 10.98 -0.23
CA ILE A 75 -7.37 11.93 0.89
C ILE A 75 -7.51 13.34 0.34
N ALA A 76 -6.63 13.75 -0.58
CA ALA A 76 -6.61 15.09 -1.17
C ALA A 76 -7.91 15.44 -1.90
N GLU A 77 -8.48 14.48 -2.64
CA GLU A 77 -9.74 14.62 -3.36
C GLU A 77 -10.88 15.02 -2.41
N GLU A 78 -11.00 14.31 -1.29
CA GLU A 78 -12.03 14.59 -0.30
C GLU A 78 -11.70 15.80 0.56
N LEU A 79 -10.42 16.06 0.82
CA LEU A 79 -9.97 17.20 1.61
C LEU A 79 -10.09 18.53 0.84
N GLU A 80 -10.43 18.51 -0.46
CA GLU A 80 -10.56 19.70 -1.32
C GLU A 80 -9.26 20.50 -1.44
N VAL A 81 -8.10 19.83 -1.56
CA VAL A 81 -6.79 20.47 -1.75
C VAL A 81 -6.25 20.23 -3.15
N ASP A 82 -5.50 21.20 -3.70
CA ASP A 82 -4.83 21.00 -4.99
C ASP A 82 -3.68 20.00 -4.82
N TRP A 83 -3.72 18.90 -5.57
CA TRP A 83 -2.68 17.88 -5.57
C TRP A 83 -1.28 18.46 -5.83
N LYS A 84 -1.18 19.52 -6.64
CA LYS A 84 0.11 20.13 -6.99
C LYS A 84 0.83 20.79 -5.80
N THR A 85 0.11 21.13 -4.74
CA THR A 85 0.67 21.79 -3.55
C THR A 85 0.83 20.84 -2.36
N VAL A 86 0.32 19.60 -2.48
CA VAL A 86 0.40 18.58 -1.44
C VAL A 86 1.82 18.00 -1.36
N LYS A 87 2.35 17.93 -0.15
CA LYS A 87 3.53 17.13 0.17
C LYS A 87 3.09 15.72 0.57
N VAL A 88 3.87 14.72 0.20
CA VAL A 88 3.58 13.33 0.57
C VAL A 88 4.69 12.77 1.44
N GLU A 89 4.30 12.10 2.52
CA GLU A 89 5.19 11.41 3.45
C GLU A 89 4.87 9.92 3.48
N GLN A 90 5.90 9.08 3.45
CA GLN A 90 5.74 7.64 3.68
C GLN A 90 5.62 7.40 5.19
N ALA A 91 4.59 6.69 5.64
CA ALA A 91 4.49 6.27 7.03
C ALA A 91 5.58 5.26 7.38
N ASN A 92 6.19 5.43 8.55
CA ASN A 92 6.86 4.34 9.25
C ASN A 92 5.83 3.29 9.70
N TYR A 93 6.30 2.10 10.08
CA TYR A 93 5.43 1.11 10.71
C TYR A 93 4.99 1.60 12.10
N ASP A 94 3.69 1.88 12.25
CA ASP A 94 3.08 2.40 13.47
C ASP A 94 1.59 1.98 13.52
N PRO A 95 1.13 1.34 14.62
CA PRO A 95 -0.26 0.89 14.76
C PRO A 95 -1.32 1.98 14.54
N LYS A 96 -1.01 3.27 14.73
CA LYS A 96 -1.96 4.36 14.48
C LYS A 96 -2.41 4.44 13.03
N TYR A 97 -1.62 3.90 12.10
CA TYR A 97 -1.98 3.81 10.68
C TYR A 97 -2.77 2.53 10.35
N GLY A 98 -3.11 1.71 11.33
CA GLY A 98 -3.75 0.42 11.14
C GLY A 98 -2.84 -0.59 10.43
N LEU A 99 -3.43 -1.58 9.77
CA LEU A 99 -2.65 -2.62 9.07
C LEU A 99 -1.86 -2.03 7.88
N GLN A 100 -0.53 -2.01 7.97
CA GLN A 100 0.37 -1.57 6.90
C GLN A 100 0.96 -2.78 6.18
N THR A 101 0.39 -3.13 5.02
CA THR A 101 0.82 -4.30 4.24
C THR A 101 0.71 -4.05 2.74
N THR A 102 1.60 -4.66 1.96
CA THR A 102 1.51 -4.66 0.50
C THR A 102 1.61 -6.11 0.01
N GLY A 103 0.58 -6.56 -0.69
CA GLY A 103 0.47 -7.92 -1.19
C GLY A 103 -0.94 -8.25 -1.71
N GLY A 104 -1.05 -9.36 -2.46
CA GLY A 104 -2.31 -9.90 -2.96
C GLY A 104 -3.14 -8.96 -3.84
N SER A 105 -2.53 -7.92 -4.42
CA SER A 105 -3.20 -6.87 -5.21
C SER A 105 -4.36 -6.18 -4.47
N ARG A 106 -4.29 -6.09 -3.13
CA ARG A 106 -5.38 -5.53 -2.30
C ARG A 106 -5.18 -4.09 -1.85
N ALA A 107 -4.03 -3.47 -2.13
CA ALA A 107 -3.70 -2.17 -1.58
C ALA A 107 -4.69 -1.07 -2.00
N ALA A 108 -5.14 -1.06 -3.26
CA ALA A 108 -6.14 -0.10 -3.73
C ALA A 108 -7.54 -0.39 -3.15
N SER A 109 -8.02 -1.63 -3.28
CA SER A 109 -9.37 -2.01 -2.85
C SER A 109 -9.57 -1.88 -1.34
N ASN A 110 -8.59 -2.28 -0.54
CA ASN A 110 -8.67 -2.18 0.93
C ASN A 110 -8.65 -0.74 1.43
N ASN A 111 -8.13 0.20 0.65
CA ASN A 111 -7.93 1.58 1.10
C ASN A 111 -8.80 2.62 0.37
N TRP A 112 -9.55 2.22 -0.66
CA TRP A 112 -10.40 3.11 -1.44
C TRP A 112 -11.37 3.92 -0.57
N ILE A 113 -12.16 3.25 0.28
CA ILE A 113 -13.10 3.93 1.18
C ILE A 113 -12.38 4.55 2.39
N PRO A 114 -11.51 3.83 3.12
CA PRO A 114 -10.84 4.40 4.30
C PRO A 114 -10.10 5.71 4.07
N MET A 115 -9.32 5.83 3.00
CA MET A 115 -8.53 7.06 2.75
C MET A 115 -9.41 8.22 2.31
N ARG A 116 -10.54 7.95 1.65
CA ARG A 116 -11.52 8.98 1.31
C ARG A 116 -12.27 9.46 2.56
N GLN A 117 -12.59 8.55 3.47
CA GLN A 117 -13.15 8.92 4.78
C GLN A 117 -12.20 9.79 5.59
N VAL A 118 -10.89 9.50 5.58
CA VAL A 118 -9.88 10.37 6.21
C VAL A 118 -9.95 11.80 5.65
N GLY A 119 -9.94 11.96 4.32
CA GLY A 119 -10.03 13.29 3.70
C GLY A 119 -11.34 14.01 4.01
N ALA A 120 -12.46 13.28 3.97
CA ALA A 120 -13.78 13.84 4.29
C ALA A 120 -13.91 14.25 5.77
N ALA A 121 -13.30 13.48 6.69
CA ALA A 121 -13.25 13.80 8.10
C ALA A 121 -12.45 15.08 8.34
N GLY A 122 -11.26 15.18 7.74
CA GLY A 122 -10.44 16.39 7.80
C GLY A 122 -11.17 17.62 7.26
N ARG A 123 -11.86 17.47 6.12
CA ARG A 123 -12.71 18.53 5.54
C ARG A 123 -13.81 18.98 6.52
N GLN A 124 -14.52 18.03 7.13
CA GLN A 124 -15.60 18.36 8.07
C GLN A 124 -15.06 19.05 9.33
N MET A 125 -13.93 18.61 9.87
CA MET A 125 -13.29 19.27 11.01
C MET A 125 -12.88 20.72 10.69
N LEU A 126 -12.38 20.98 9.48
CA LEU A 126 -12.07 22.33 9.00
C LEU A 126 -13.33 23.19 8.82
N ILE A 127 -14.41 22.62 8.28
CA ILE A 127 -15.71 23.28 8.16
C ILE A 127 -16.25 23.66 9.56
N ALA A 128 -16.24 22.73 10.51
CA ALA A 128 -16.68 22.96 11.88
C ALA A 128 -15.86 24.07 12.56
N ALA A 129 -14.54 24.08 12.37
CA ALA A 129 -13.66 25.13 12.88
C ALA A 129 -13.98 26.51 12.30
N ALA A 130 -14.22 26.61 10.98
CA ALA A 130 -14.58 27.86 10.34
C ALA A 130 -15.98 28.35 10.78
N ALA A 131 -16.96 27.45 10.81
CA ALA A 131 -18.32 27.73 11.24
C ALA A 131 -18.35 28.27 12.68
N LYS A 132 -17.62 27.62 13.58
CA LYS A 132 -17.43 28.09 14.97
C LYS A 132 -16.78 29.47 15.03
N LYS A 133 -15.72 29.71 14.24
CA LYS A 133 -15.01 31.00 14.22
C LYS A 133 -15.89 32.15 13.69
N TRP A 134 -16.77 31.87 12.73
CA TRP A 134 -17.70 32.85 12.18
C TRP A 134 -19.03 32.96 12.92
N ASN A 135 -19.29 32.06 13.87
CA ASN A 135 -20.58 31.90 14.56
C ASN A 135 -21.75 31.72 13.58
N VAL A 136 -21.59 30.78 12.64
CA VAL A 136 -22.61 30.42 11.63
C VAL A 136 -22.81 28.91 11.57
N PRO A 137 -23.93 28.41 11.01
CA PRO A 137 -24.12 26.98 10.77
C PRO A 137 -23.09 26.37 9.81
N GLU A 138 -22.67 25.12 10.06
CA GLU A 138 -21.75 24.39 9.17
C GLU A 138 -22.30 24.24 7.73
N SER A 139 -23.62 24.16 7.57
CA SER A 139 -24.29 24.08 6.27
C SER A 139 -24.06 25.32 5.40
N GLU A 140 -23.73 26.45 6.01
CA GLU A 140 -23.37 27.69 5.32
C GLU A 140 -21.89 27.75 4.94
N CYS A 141 -21.11 26.72 5.24
CA CYS A 141 -19.69 26.64 4.91
C CYS A 141 -19.43 25.56 3.86
N TYR A 142 -18.39 25.76 3.03
CA TYR A 142 -17.92 24.72 2.12
C TYR A 142 -16.41 24.83 1.90
N ALA A 143 -15.79 23.68 1.60
CA ALA A 143 -14.38 23.59 1.29
C ALA A 143 -14.15 23.64 -0.22
N ALA A 144 -13.12 24.37 -0.64
CA ALA A 144 -12.61 24.34 -2.00
C ALA A 144 -11.14 24.82 -2.01
N ASN A 145 -10.28 24.14 -2.76
CA ASN A 145 -8.90 24.55 -3.04
C ASN A 145 -8.08 24.93 -1.77
N GLY A 146 -8.17 24.14 -0.70
CA GLY A 146 -7.44 24.36 0.55
C GLY A 146 -7.97 25.53 1.40
N ARG A 147 -9.22 25.94 1.17
CA ARG A 147 -9.88 27.02 1.90
C ARG A 147 -11.32 26.63 2.27
N ILE A 148 -11.82 27.22 3.35
CA ILE A 148 -13.23 27.20 3.71
C ILE A 148 -13.85 28.54 3.33
N TYR A 149 -15.00 28.50 2.67
CA TYR A 149 -15.78 29.65 2.23
C TYR A 149 -17.12 29.66 2.95
N HIS A 150 -17.58 30.85 3.32
CA HIS A 150 -18.96 31.06 3.76
C HIS A 150 -19.84 31.30 2.53
N ARG A 151 -20.98 30.63 2.40
CA ARG A 151 -21.85 30.71 1.21
C ARG A 151 -22.53 32.07 1.06
N ASN A 152 -22.92 32.66 2.19
CA ASN A 152 -23.78 33.84 2.22
C ASN A 152 -22.98 35.17 2.21
N THR A 153 -21.65 35.10 2.15
CA THR A 153 -20.74 36.28 2.18
C THR A 153 -19.46 35.97 1.41
N ASP A 154 -18.61 36.97 1.16
CA ASP A 154 -17.29 36.75 0.54
C ASP A 154 -16.17 36.32 1.52
N ARG A 155 -16.52 35.95 2.77
CA ARG A 155 -15.56 35.49 3.77
C ARG A 155 -14.96 34.14 3.39
N SER A 156 -13.64 34.02 3.52
CA SER A 156 -12.93 32.75 3.43
C SER A 156 -11.76 32.67 4.41
N LEU A 157 -11.40 31.45 4.80
CA LEU A 157 -10.24 31.15 5.65
C LEU A 157 -9.43 30.03 5.00
N GLY A 158 -8.11 30.20 4.94
CA GLY A 158 -7.20 29.13 4.52
C GLY A 158 -7.11 28.03 5.56
N TYR A 159 -6.73 26.83 5.14
CA TYR A 159 -6.59 25.69 6.06
C TYR A 159 -5.54 25.93 7.15
N GLY A 160 -4.45 26.64 6.85
CA GLY A 160 -3.45 27.01 7.87
C GLY A 160 -4.02 27.87 9.00
N GLU A 161 -4.93 28.79 8.68
CA GLU A 161 -5.61 29.65 9.66
C GLU A 161 -6.59 28.87 10.56
N LEU A 162 -7.00 27.68 10.13
CA LEU A 162 -7.95 26.80 10.81
C LEU A 162 -7.27 25.60 11.46
N ALA A 163 -6.02 25.30 11.13
CA ALA A 163 -5.35 24.04 11.46
C ALA A 163 -5.40 23.71 12.95
N SER A 164 -5.03 24.68 13.81
CA SER A 164 -5.07 24.49 15.27
C SER A 164 -6.50 24.27 15.77
N ALA A 165 -7.45 25.10 15.35
CA ALA A 165 -8.84 24.99 15.79
C ALA A 165 -9.51 23.70 15.29
N ALA A 166 -9.16 23.25 14.08
CA ALA A 166 -9.64 21.99 13.51
C ALA A 166 -9.04 20.79 14.24
N ALA A 167 -7.78 20.85 14.69
CA ALA A 167 -7.16 19.78 15.47
C ALA A 167 -7.90 19.50 16.79
N ASP A 168 -8.51 20.53 17.38
CA ASP A 168 -9.33 20.42 18.59
C ASP A 168 -10.77 19.94 18.33
N MET A 169 -11.20 19.87 17.06
CA MET A 169 -12.51 19.33 16.74
C MET A 169 -12.57 17.82 16.98
N PRO A 170 -13.75 17.31 17.40
CA PRO A 170 -13.97 15.87 17.46
C PRO A 170 -13.85 15.27 16.06
N VAL A 171 -13.25 14.08 15.97
CA VAL A 171 -13.23 13.34 14.70
C VAL A 171 -14.64 12.82 14.45
N PRO A 172 -15.26 13.13 13.30
CA PRO A 172 -16.59 12.62 12.96
C PRO A 172 -16.56 11.10 12.79
N ASP A 173 -17.70 10.43 12.99
CA ASP A 173 -17.81 9.00 12.68
C ASP A 173 -17.61 8.80 11.17
N LEU A 174 -16.48 8.17 10.82
CA LEU A 174 -16.06 7.92 9.45
C LEU A 174 -17.12 7.20 8.61
N LYS A 175 -17.94 6.35 9.23
CA LYS A 175 -18.99 5.58 8.54
C LYS A 175 -20.18 6.43 8.11
N THR A 176 -20.37 7.59 8.75
CA THR A 176 -21.49 8.51 8.48
C THR A 176 -21.13 9.60 7.47
N LEU A 177 -19.86 9.72 7.10
CA LEU A 177 -19.37 10.74 6.20
C LEU A 177 -19.93 10.56 4.78
N LYS A 178 -20.47 11.65 4.23
CA LYS A 178 -20.79 11.71 2.81
C LYS A 178 -19.51 11.89 2.00
N LEU A 179 -19.18 10.86 1.23
CA LEU A 179 -18.09 10.88 0.28
C LEU A 179 -18.58 11.43 -1.07
N ARG A 180 -17.65 11.95 -1.87
CA ARG A 180 -17.92 12.37 -3.25
C ARG A 180 -18.30 11.15 -4.11
N GLU A 181 -19.36 11.18 -4.90
CA GLU A 181 -19.70 10.00 -5.72
C GLU A 181 -19.24 10.16 -7.17
N THR A 182 -19.21 11.40 -7.65
CA THR A 182 -18.92 11.78 -9.03
C THR A 182 -18.10 13.08 -9.08
N ASN A 183 -17.69 13.51 -10.28
CA ASN A 183 -16.97 14.77 -10.51
C ASN A 183 -15.65 14.86 -9.73
N PHE A 184 -14.85 13.79 -9.76
CA PHE A 184 -13.52 13.80 -9.17
C PHE A 184 -12.60 14.79 -9.89
N LYS A 185 -11.81 15.54 -9.12
CA LYS A 185 -10.84 16.53 -9.63
C LYS A 185 -9.45 15.93 -9.82
N ILE A 186 -9.07 14.99 -8.96
CA ILE A 186 -7.77 14.32 -8.91
C ILE A 186 -7.93 12.86 -9.35
N ILE A 187 -8.92 12.15 -8.81
CA ILE A 187 -9.13 10.73 -9.14
C ILE A 187 -9.56 10.60 -10.60
N GLY A 188 -8.93 9.66 -11.32
CA GLY A 188 -9.17 9.44 -12.75
C GLY A 188 -8.38 10.38 -13.66
N GLN A 189 -7.67 11.36 -13.10
CA GLN A 189 -6.76 12.22 -13.85
C GLN A 189 -5.33 11.67 -13.81
N ARG A 190 -4.58 11.89 -14.89
CA ARG A 190 -3.16 11.55 -14.94
C ARG A 190 -2.38 12.45 -13.99
N THR A 191 -1.65 11.85 -13.06
CA THR A 191 -0.68 12.53 -12.18
C THR A 191 0.69 11.89 -12.31
N THR A 192 1.74 12.67 -12.06
CA THR A 192 3.11 12.18 -11.96
C THR A 192 3.35 11.69 -10.53
N GLY A 193 3.98 10.53 -10.36
CA GLY A 193 4.31 9.99 -9.05
C GLY A 193 5.26 10.90 -8.27
N VAL A 194 4.98 11.10 -6.97
CA VAL A 194 5.78 11.98 -6.09
C VAL A 194 7.27 11.63 -6.03
N ASP A 195 7.61 10.35 -6.18
CA ASP A 195 9.00 9.87 -6.12
C ASP A 195 9.70 9.84 -7.48
N VAL A 196 8.98 10.05 -8.59
CA VAL A 196 9.55 9.97 -9.95
C VAL A 196 10.78 10.88 -10.13
N PRO A 197 10.77 12.16 -9.69
CA PRO A 197 11.94 13.02 -9.82
C PRO A 197 13.18 12.49 -9.09
N ASP A 198 13.01 11.80 -7.97
CA ASP A 198 14.13 11.27 -7.17
C ASP A 198 14.59 9.90 -7.71
N ILE A 199 13.65 9.03 -8.11
CA ILE A 199 13.94 7.75 -8.76
C ILE A 199 14.76 7.97 -10.04
N THR A 200 14.35 8.91 -10.89
CA THR A 200 15.05 9.21 -12.16
C THR A 200 16.44 9.80 -11.96
N ARG A 201 16.78 10.25 -10.74
CA ARG A 201 18.10 10.75 -10.35
C ARG A 201 18.91 9.72 -9.55
N GLY A 202 18.39 8.50 -9.36
CA GLY A 202 19.06 7.47 -8.57
C GLY A 202 19.27 7.84 -7.10
N LYS A 203 18.42 8.70 -6.54
CA LYS A 203 18.56 9.12 -5.13
C LYS A 203 18.09 8.08 -4.12
N PRO A 204 16.95 7.38 -4.31
CA PRO A 204 16.53 6.37 -3.36
C PRO A 204 17.54 5.22 -3.33
N ILE A 205 17.85 4.74 -2.13
CA ILE A 205 18.55 3.47 -1.95
C ILE A 205 17.53 2.34 -1.98
N PHE A 206 17.76 1.33 -2.78
CA PHE A 206 17.03 0.07 -2.70
C PHE A 206 17.71 -0.85 -1.70
N GLY A 207 17.00 -1.85 -1.18
CA GLY A 207 17.58 -2.79 -0.21
C GLY A 207 18.86 -3.47 -0.72
N ILE A 208 18.99 -3.63 -2.05
CA ILE A 208 20.17 -4.19 -2.72
C ILE A 208 21.38 -3.23 -2.73
N ASP A 209 21.15 -1.92 -2.58
CA ASP A 209 22.20 -0.90 -2.58
C ASP A 209 22.82 -0.69 -1.19
N PHE A 210 22.22 -1.29 -0.16
CA PHE A 210 22.69 -1.12 1.21
C PHE A 210 23.98 -1.91 1.45
N THR A 211 25.00 -1.26 2.03
CA THR A 211 26.27 -1.90 2.38
C THR A 211 26.63 -1.63 3.84
N MET A 212 27.07 -2.66 4.55
CA MET A 212 27.60 -2.56 5.92
C MET A 212 29.09 -2.90 5.98
N PRO A 213 29.84 -2.38 6.98
CA PRO A 213 31.20 -2.83 7.24
C PRO A 213 31.26 -4.36 7.40
N GLY A 214 32.05 -5.03 6.57
CA GLY A 214 32.20 -6.49 6.57
C GLY A 214 31.04 -7.27 5.96
N MET A 215 30.12 -6.62 5.24
CA MET A 215 29.03 -7.30 4.54
C MET A 215 29.56 -8.27 3.48
N LEU A 216 29.06 -9.49 3.48
CA LEU A 216 29.32 -10.49 2.44
C LEU A 216 28.10 -10.64 1.52
N TYR A 217 28.31 -11.14 0.31
CA TYR A 217 27.29 -11.38 -0.68
C TYR A 217 27.02 -12.87 -0.80
N ALA A 218 25.74 -13.25 -0.75
CA ALA A 218 25.32 -14.64 -0.91
C ALA A 218 24.53 -14.80 -2.21
N VAL A 219 24.94 -15.76 -3.04
CA VAL A 219 24.15 -16.25 -4.18
C VAL A 219 23.71 -17.67 -3.86
N TYR A 220 22.44 -17.94 -4.11
CA TYR A 220 21.79 -19.20 -3.77
C TYR A 220 21.16 -19.79 -5.03
N GLN A 221 21.62 -20.97 -5.41
CA GLN A 221 21.05 -21.74 -6.50
C GLN A 221 20.10 -22.79 -5.92
N LYS A 222 18.81 -22.57 -6.10
CA LYS A 222 17.77 -23.56 -5.75
C LYS A 222 17.69 -24.67 -6.80
N CYS A 223 17.17 -25.83 -6.38
CA CYS A 223 16.75 -26.84 -7.34
C CYS A 223 15.66 -26.26 -8.26
N PRO A 224 15.75 -26.43 -9.60
CA PRO A 224 14.71 -25.95 -10.51
C PRO A 224 13.41 -26.77 -10.40
N VAL A 225 13.46 -27.94 -9.75
CA VAL A 225 12.31 -28.82 -9.52
C VAL A 225 11.83 -28.64 -8.09
N TYR A 226 10.54 -28.33 -7.96
CA TYR A 226 9.88 -28.15 -6.67
C TYR A 226 10.10 -29.34 -5.74
N GLY A 227 10.59 -29.07 -4.53
CA GLY A 227 10.87 -30.10 -3.52
C GLY A 227 12.08 -30.99 -3.80
N GLY A 228 12.85 -30.66 -4.84
CA GLY A 228 14.10 -31.32 -5.14
C GLY A 228 15.12 -31.14 -4.02
N LYS A 229 16.06 -32.09 -3.94
CA LYS A 229 17.15 -32.10 -2.95
C LYS A 229 18.49 -32.01 -3.65
N VAL A 230 19.48 -31.45 -2.96
CA VAL A 230 20.86 -31.50 -3.43
C VAL A 230 21.36 -32.93 -3.30
N VAL A 231 21.78 -33.51 -4.42
CA VAL A 231 22.41 -34.84 -4.45
C VAL A 231 23.92 -34.72 -4.19
N SER A 232 24.57 -33.79 -4.89
CA SER A 232 25.99 -33.51 -4.77
C SER A 232 26.29 -32.05 -5.13
N ALA A 233 27.42 -31.56 -4.63
CA ALA A 233 27.99 -30.25 -4.97
C ALA A 233 29.51 -30.29 -4.75
N ASN A 234 30.29 -29.65 -5.61
CA ASN A 234 31.76 -29.57 -5.52
C ASN A 234 32.23 -28.48 -4.54
N LEU A 235 31.67 -28.49 -3.32
CA LEU A 235 31.86 -27.41 -2.34
C LEU A 235 33.32 -27.14 -1.99
N ASP A 236 34.15 -28.18 -1.92
CA ASP A 236 35.57 -28.05 -1.55
C ASP A 236 36.42 -27.42 -2.66
N GLU A 237 35.97 -27.51 -3.93
CA GLU A 237 36.58 -26.78 -5.03
C GLU A 237 36.17 -25.31 -4.98
N ILE A 238 34.87 -25.04 -4.78
CA ILE A 238 34.33 -23.68 -4.71
C ILE A 238 34.97 -22.87 -3.57
N LYS A 239 35.15 -23.48 -2.40
CA LYS A 239 35.80 -22.84 -1.23
C LYS A 239 37.24 -22.42 -1.48
N LYS A 240 37.92 -22.97 -2.49
CA LYS A 240 39.31 -22.59 -2.84
C LYS A 240 39.39 -21.36 -3.73
N LEU A 241 38.26 -20.92 -4.29
CA LEU A 241 38.21 -19.77 -5.19
C LEU A 241 38.42 -18.47 -4.43
N SER A 242 39.10 -17.51 -5.06
CA SER A 242 39.45 -16.24 -4.44
C SER A 242 38.20 -15.44 -4.05
N GLY A 243 38.18 -14.96 -2.80
CA GLY A 243 37.08 -14.16 -2.25
C GLY A 243 35.86 -14.97 -1.78
N VAL A 244 35.82 -16.28 -2.01
CA VAL A 244 34.78 -17.16 -1.42
C VAL A 244 35.09 -17.39 0.06
N ARG A 245 34.12 -17.08 0.92
CA ARG A 245 34.21 -17.29 2.38
C ARG A 245 33.51 -18.56 2.81
N HIS A 246 32.37 -18.86 2.20
CA HIS A 246 31.61 -20.07 2.49
C HIS A 246 30.97 -20.65 1.22
N ALA A 247 30.89 -21.96 1.15
CA ALA A 247 30.02 -22.67 0.20
C ALA A 247 29.43 -23.90 0.90
N PHE A 248 28.10 -24.02 0.89
CA PHE A 248 27.41 -25.08 1.61
C PHE A 248 26.05 -25.42 1.01
N VAL A 249 25.57 -26.63 1.31
CA VAL A 249 24.20 -27.05 1.00
C VAL A 249 23.24 -26.43 2.02
N VAL A 250 22.22 -25.75 1.52
CA VAL A 250 21.03 -25.37 2.30
C VAL A 250 20.07 -26.54 2.24
N ASN A 251 19.95 -27.27 3.35
CA ASN A 251 18.98 -28.35 3.49
C ASN A 251 17.69 -27.80 4.07
N SER A 252 16.68 -27.70 3.24
CA SER A 252 15.34 -27.26 3.65
C SER A 252 14.31 -28.18 3.04
N PRO A 253 13.75 -29.12 3.82
CA PRO A 253 12.66 -29.97 3.34
C PRO A 253 11.43 -29.12 3.08
N LEU A 254 10.55 -29.57 2.17
CA LEU A 254 9.26 -28.93 1.95
C LEU A 254 8.51 -28.83 3.29
N GLN A 255 8.28 -27.60 3.73
CA GLN A 255 7.43 -27.31 4.87
C GLN A 255 6.29 -26.43 4.38
N VAL A 256 5.11 -26.55 5.00
CA VAL A 256 4.06 -25.56 4.78
C VAL A 256 4.54 -24.28 5.47
N GLY A 257 4.92 -23.29 4.68
CA GLY A 257 5.43 -22.01 5.16
C GLY A 257 4.42 -21.33 6.09
N PRO A 258 4.88 -20.67 7.17
CA PRO A 258 3.98 -20.06 8.15
C PRO A 258 3.30 -18.77 7.64
N VAL A 259 3.76 -18.23 6.51
CA VAL A 259 3.34 -16.91 6.00
C VAL A 259 2.32 -17.03 4.86
N MET A 260 2.49 -18.01 3.96
CA MET A 260 1.56 -18.27 2.87
C MET A 260 1.24 -19.76 2.83
N THR A 261 -0.06 -20.08 2.90
CA THR A 261 -0.55 -21.45 2.81
C THR A 261 -0.10 -22.09 1.50
N GLY A 262 0.76 -23.11 1.58
CA GLY A 262 1.29 -23.84 0.42
C GLY A 262 2.59 -23.28 -0.17
N ASP A 263 3.17 -22.22 0.40
CA ASP A 263 4.53 -21.78 0.07
C ASP A 263 5.55 -22.70 0.77
N PRO A 264 6.48 -23.35 0.04
CA PRO A 264 7.47 -24.24 0.65
C PRO A 264 8.53 -23.53 1.50
N GLY A 265 8.55 -22.18 1.48
CA GLY A 265 9.62 -21.38 2.05
C GLY A 265 10.90 -21.48 1.22
N LEU A 266 12.06 -21.31 1.89
CA LEU A 266 13.35 -21.52 1.26
C LEU A 266 13.50 -23.01 0.93
N GLU A 267 13.63 -23.38 -0.34
CA GLU A 267 13.82 -24.78 -0.75
C GLU A 267 15.28 -25.27 -0.55
N SER A 268 15.54 -26.55 -0.82
CA SER A 268 16.92 -27.05 -0.78
C SER A 268 17.75 -26.54 -1.97
N GLY A 269 19.02 -26.22 -1.74
CA GLY A 269 19.93 -25.74 -2.78
C GLY A 269 21.36 -25.54 -2.30
N VAL A 270 22.19 -24.87 -3.09
CA VAL A 270 23.58 -24.56 -2.76
C VAL A 270 23.74 -23.05 -2.62
N ALA A 271 24.38 -22.61 -1.54
CA ALA A 271 24.70 -21.21 -1.29
C ALA A 271 26.22 -20.99 -1.36
N ILE A 272 26.62 -19.92 -2.04
CA ILE A 272 27.99 -19.40 -2.10
C ILE A 272 27.98 -18.02 -1.45
N VAL A 273 28.87 -17.78 -0.50
CA VAL A 273 29.02 -16.51 0.22
C VAL A 273 30.44 -15.99 -0.02
N ALA A 274 30.56 -14.77 -0.52
CA ALA A 274 31.83 -14.18 -0.94
C ALA A 274 31.94 -12.68 -0.60
N ASP A 275 33.14 -12.12 -0.76
CA ASP A 275 33.43 -10.70 -0.52
C ASP A 275 32.72 -9.77 -1.51
N THR A 276 32.40 -10.26 -2.71
CA THR A 276 31.67 -9.50 -3.74
C THR A 276 30.58 -10.36 -4.37
N TRP A 277 29.54 -9.72 -4.91
CA TRP A 277 28.47 -10.42 -5.63
C TRP A 277 28.99 -11.25 -6.82
N TRP A 278 29.94 -10.70 -7.58
CA TRP A 278 30.54 -11.37 -8.74
C TRP A 278 31.28 -12.67 -8.36
N GLN A 279 31.90 -12.70 -7.19
CA GLN A 279 32.56 -13.91 -6.67
C GLN A 279 31.56 -14.92 -6.08
N ALA A 280 30.35 -14.48 -5.72
CA ALA A 280 29.30 -15.37 -5.26
C ALA A 280 28.51 -15.99 -6.44
N GLN A 281 28.38 -15.27 -7.56
CA GLN A 281 27.55 -15.65 -8.73
C GLN A 281 28.18 -16.67 -9.70
N LEU A 282 29.16 -17.43 -9.24
CA LEU A 282 29.94 -18.37 -10.05
C LEU A 282 29.10 -19.49 -10.70
#